data_AF-A0A9D9Q114-F1
#
_entry.id   AF-A0A9D9Q114-F1
#
_cell.length_a   1.000
_cell.length_b   1.000
_cell.length_c   1.000
_cell.angle_alpha   90.00
_cell.angle_beta   90.00
_cell.angle_gamma   90.00
#
_symmetry.space_group_name_H-M   'P 1'
#
loop_
_entity.id
_entity.type
_entity.pdbx_description
1 polymer ?
#
loop_
_entity_poly.entity_id
_entity_poly.type
_entity_poly.pdbx_seq_one_letter_code
_entity_poly.pdbx_strand_id
1 'polypeptide(L)'
;MRLVIITGMSGGGKTQISRSLEDLGFFCVDNLPPILIPKFVEVCKEAKGHVDNVALVVDTRSRDFFGEFLNMLDSLTNAGVKYDLL
;
A
#
# COMPACT_ATOMS: atom_id res chain seq x y z
N MET A 1 -7.20 2.35 11.39
CA MET A 1 -6.31 1.83 10.35
C MET A 1 -5.50 2.96 9.73
N ARG A 2 -4.17 2.88 9.84
CA ARG A 2 -3.21 3.72 9.11
C ARG A 2 -2.68 2.91 7.92
N LEU A 3 -2.83 3.47 6.71
CA LEU A 3 -2.35 2.86 5.47
C LEU A 3 -1.16 3.66 4.95
N VAL A 4 -0.04 2.99 4.69
CA VAL A 4 1.15 3.55 4.05
C VAL A 4 1.36 2.81 2.73
N ILE A 5 1.50 3.56 1.64
CA ILE A 5 1.82 3.03 0.32
C ILE A 5 3.26 3.42 0.02
N ILE A 6 4.11 2.42 -0.23
CA ILE A 6 5.53 2.60 -0.51
C ILE A 6 5.74 2.34 -2.00
N THR A 7 6.29 3.28 -2.73
CA THR A 7 6.60 3.12 -4.15
C THR A 7 8.02 3.62 -4.46
N GLY A 8 8.43 3.56 -5.72
CA GLY A 8 9.72 4.07 -6.19
C GLY A 8 10.54 3.08 -6.98
N MET A 9 11.67 3.54 -7.52
CA MET A 9 12.54 2.75 -8.40
C MET A 9 13.27 1.62 -7.65
N SER A 10 13.81 0.65 -8.41
CA SER A 10 14.70 -0.37 -7.86
C SER A 10 15.89 0.30 -7.14
N GLY A 11 16.26 -0.20 -5.96
CA GLY A 11 17.30 0.40 -5.13
C GLY A 11 16.89 1.65 -4.34
N GLY A 12 15.67 2.16 -4.49
CA GLY A 12 15.17 3.35 -3.78
C GLY A 12 14.87 3.15 -2.28
N GLY A 13 15.35 2.08 -1.66
CA GLY A 13 15.18 1.84 -0.22
C GLY A 13 13.83 1.22 0.20
N LYS A 14 12.93 0.86 -0.72
CA LYS A 14 11.61 0.26 -0.42
C LYS A 14 11.67 -0.89 0.61
N THR A 15 12.62 -1.81 0.44
CA THR A 15 12.82 -2.93 1.38
C THR A 15 13.21 -2.45 2.77
N GLN A 16 14.04 -1.41 2.86
CA GLN A 16 14.46 -0.86 4.14
C GLN A 16 13.32 -0.09 4.83
N ILE A 17 12.52 0.66 4.07
CA ILE A 17 11.32 1.32 4.57
C ILE A 17 10.31 0.29 5.10
N SER A 18 10.04 -0.77 4.33
CA SER A 18 9.14 -1.85 4.75
C SER A 18 9.59 -2.49 6.06
N ARG A 19 10.88 -2.87 6.18
CA ARG A 19 11.43 -3.45 7.41
C ARG A 19 11.30 -2.52 8.61
N SER A 20 11.62 -1.24 8.44
CA SER A 20 11.45 -0.26 9.51
C SER A 20 9.98 -0.10 9.93
N LEU A 21 9.04 -0.25 9.00
CA LEU A 21 7.61 -0.21 9.32
C LEU A 21 7.16 -1.51 10.02
N GLU A 22 7.67 -2.68 9.62
CA GLU A 22 7.44 -3.94 10.34
C GLU A 22 7.90 -3.83 11.81
N ASP A 23 9.08 -3.27 12.05
CA ASP A 23 9.62 -3.02 13.41
C ASP A 23 8.73 -2.06 14.22
N LEU A 24 7.99 -1.17 13.54
CA LEU A 24 7.00 -0.26 14.14
C LEU A 24 5.60 -0.88 14.26
N GLY A 25 5.44 -2.17 13.96
CA GLY A 25 4.18 -2.91 14.08
C GLY A 25 3.23 -2.72 12.91
N PHE A 26 3.71 -2.35 11.73
CA PHE A 26 2.92 -2.39 10.50
C PHE A 26 2.84 -3.81 9.94
N PHE A 27 1.66 -4.17 9.45
CA PHE A 27 1.50 -5.31 8.57
C PHE A 27 1.98 -4.93 7.16
N CYS A 28 3.17 -5.40 6.80
CA CYS A 28 3.77 -5.09 5.50
C CYS A 28 3.46 -6.17 4.46
N VAL A 29 3.03 -5.71 3.27
CA VAL A 29 2.81 -6.57 2.10
C VAL A 29 3.68 -6.07 0.97
N ASP A 30 4.54 -6.94 0.45
CA ASP A 30 5.41 -6.60 -0.68
C ASP A 30 4.81 -7.02 -2.02
N ASN A 31 5.09 -6.23 -3.06
CA ASN A 31 4.79 -6.50 -4.46
C ASN A 31 3.32 -6.86 -4.75
N LEU A 32 2.37 -6.22 -4.06
CA LEU A 32 0.94 -6.42 -4.31
C LEU A 32 0.51 -5.67 -5.59
N PRO A 33 -0.17 -6.32 -6.55
CA PRO A 33 -0.69 -5.65 -7.73
C PRO A 33 -1.63 -4.50 -7.36
N PRO A 34 -1.53 -3.31 -8.00
CA PRO A 34 -2.36 -2.15 -7.69
C PRO A 34 -3.86 -2.45 -7.68
N ILE A 35 -4.34 -3.28 -8.61
CA ILE A 35 -5.75 -3.67 -8.73
C ILE A 35 -6.31 -4.40 -7.50
N LEU A 36 -5.45 -5.07 -6.71
CA LEU A 36 -5.88 -5.82 -5.52
C LEU A 36 -5.87 -4.97 -4.24
N ILE A 37 -5.20 -3.81 -4.25
CA ILE A 37 -5.04 -2.95 -3.08
C ILE A 37 -6.39 -2.49 -2.51
N PRO A 38 -7.36 -1.98 -3.31
CA PRO A 38 -8.63 -1.53 -2.76
C PRO A 38 -9.39 -2.64 -2.03
N LYS A 39 -9.39 -3.86 -2.59
CA LYS A 39 -10.06 -5.01 -1.98
C LYS A 39 -9.34 -5.48 -0.71
N PHE A 40 -8.01 -5.47 -0.72
CA PHE A 40 -7.22 -5.77 0.46
C PHE A 40 -7.52 -4.80 1.61
N VAL A 41 -7.58 -3.51 1.32
CA VAL A 41 -7.93 -2.45 2.28
C VAL A 41 -9.35 -2.62 2.82
N GLU A 42 -10.31 -2.99 1.98
CA GLU A 42 -11.68 -3.29 2.38
C GLU A 42 -11.72 -4.42 3.42
N VAL A 43 -11.03 -5.54 3.14
CA VAL A 43 -10.94 -6.69 4.07
C VAL A 43 -10.27 -6.29 5.38
N CYS A 44 -9.19 -5.49 5.35
CA CYS A 44 -8.52 -5.02 6.56
C CYS A 44 -9.43 -4.14 7.43
N LYS A 45 -10.28 -3.30 6.80
CA LYS A 45 -11.27 -2.50 7.53
C LYS A 45 -12.36 -3.37 8.16
N GLU A 46 -12.80 -4.43 7.49
CA GLU A 46 -13.81 -5.36 7.99
C GLU A 46 -13.30 -6.24 9.14
N ALA A 47 -12.00 -6.51 9.20
CA ALA A 47 -11.35 -7.29 10.26
C ALA A 47 -11.33 -6.62 11.65
N LYS A 48 -12.09 -5.53 11.87
CA LYS A 48 -12.40 -4.86 13.15
C LYS A 48 -11.32 -5.00 14.24
N GLY A 49 -10.16 -4.37 14.01
CA GLY A 49 -9.10 -4.19 15.02
C GLY A 49 -8.00 -5.26 15.04
N HIS A 50 -7.94 -6.17 14.06
CA HIS A 50 -6.81 -7.09 13.91
C HIS A 50 -5.66 -6.51 13.07
N VAL A 51 -5.92 -5.47 12.28
CA VAL A 51 -4.93 -4.84 11.40
C VAL A 51 -5.07 -3.31 11.48
N ASP A 52 -4.35 -2.70 12.43
CA ASP A 52 -4.44 -1.26 12.67
C ASP A 52 -3.45 -0.44 11.84
N ASN A 53 -2.33 -1.04 11.42
CA ASN A 53 -1.28 -0.40 10.64
C ASN A 53 -0.91 -1.29 9.45
N VAL A 54 -1.00 -0.77 8.23
CA VAL A 54 -0.73 -1.49 6.98
C VAL A 54 0.28 -0.73 6.16
N ALA A 55 1.31 -1.42 5.67
CA ALA A 55 2.21 -0.87 4.65
C ALA A 55 2.17 -1.74 3.39
N LEU A 56 1.96 -1.11 2.23
CA LEU A 56 1.88 -1.80 0.94
C LEU A 56 3.02 -1.32 0.06
N VAL A 57 3.94 -2.21 -0.31
CA VAL A 57 4.95 -1.90 -1.31
C VAL A 57 4.36 -2.16 -2.69
N VAL A 58 4.32 -1.11 -3.49
CA VAL A 58 3.81 -1.14 -4.85
C VAL A 58 4.96 -0.92 -5.81
N ASP A 59 5.17 -1.89 -6.68
CA ASP A 59 6.20 -1.81 -7.70
C ASP A 59 5.64 -1.28 -9.03
N THR A 60 6.17 -0.15 -9.49
CA THR A 60 5.72 0.54 -10.72
C THR A 60 6.64 0.28 -11.91
N ARG A 61 7.41 -0.81 -11.90
CA ARG A 61 8.47 -1.13 -12.88
C ARG A 61 8.05 -1.20 -14.36
N SER A 62 6.78 -1.05 -14.73
CA SER A 62 6.33 -0.91 -16.13
C SER A 62 5.41 0.30 -16.32
N ARG A 63 5.46 0.90 -17.52
CA ARG A 63 4.62 2.07 -17.86
C ARG A 63 3.13 1.78 -17.73
N ASP A 64 2.72 0.55 -18.00
CA ASP A 64 1.32 0.11 -17.91
C ASP A 64 0.83 0.13 -16.45
N PHE A 65 1.72 -0.12 -15.47
CA PHE A 65 1.39 -0.15 -14.05
C PHE A 65 1.24 1.25 -13.45
N PHE A 66 1.75 2.29 -14.10
CA PHE A 66 1.57 3.66 -13.61
C PHE A 66 0.11 4.12 -13.73
N GLY A 67 -0.55 3.78 -14.84
CA GLY A 67 -1.98 4.09 -15.02
C GLY A 67 -2.86 3.33 -14.00
N GLU A 68 -2.59 2.05 -13.79
CA GLU A 68 -3.28 1.26 -12.78
C GLU A 68 -3.04 1.77 -11.35
N PHE A 69 -1.82 2.22 -11.06
CA PHE A 69 -1.49 2.83 -9.79
C PHE A 69 -2.30 4.10 -9.54
N LEU A 70 -2.41 5.01 -10.52
CA LEU A 70 -3.25 6.21 -10.40
C LEU A 70 -4.73 5.86 -10.20
N ASN A 71 -5.26 4.94 -11.00
CA ASN A 71 -6.65 4.48 -10.86
C ASN A 71 -6.92 3.86 -9.48
N MET A 72 -5.93 3.17 -8.92
CA MET A 72 -5.99 2.62 -7.57
C MET A 72 -6.04 3.72 -6.51
N LEU A 73 -5.19 4.75 -6.62
CA LEU A 73 -5.21 5.90 -5.69
C LEU A 73 -6.54 6.66 -5.76
N ASP A 74 -7.10 6.83 -6.96
CA ASP A 74 -8.43 7.43 -7.16
C ASP A 74 -9.52 6.59 -6.50
N SER A 75 -9.46 5.26 -6.68
CA SER A 75 -10.40 4.33 -6.05
C SER A 75 -10.36 4.40 -4.52
N LEU A 76 -9.16 4.45 -3.93
CA LEU A 76 -8.98 4.63 -2.49
C LEU A 76 -9.53 5.97 -2.00
N THR A 77 -9.27 7.05 -2.75
CA THR A 77 -9.74 8.40 -2.42
C THR A 77 -11.27 8.49 -2.46
N ASN A 78 -11.89 7.95 -3.52
CA ASN A 78 -13.35 7.89 -3.68
C ASN A 78 -14.01 7.02 -2.59
N ALA A 79 -13.33 5.99 -2.11
CA ALA A 79 -13.77 5.17 -0.97
C ALA A 79 -13.53 5.82 0.40
N GLY A 80 -13.03 7.06 0.45
CA GLY A 80 -12.74 7.79 1.69
C GLY A 80 -11.62 7.15 2.52
N VAL A 81 -10.72 6.38 1.89
CA VAL A 81 -9.56 5.79 2.54
C VAL A 81 -8.46 6.85 2.63
N LYS A 82 -7.99 7.15 3.85
CA LYS A 82 -6.79 7.95 4.06
C LYS A 82 -5.54 7.09 3.93
N TYR A 83 -4.51 7.58 3.25
CA TYR A 83 -3.22 6.92 3.11
C TYR A 83 -2.07 7.92 3.12
N ASP A 84 -0.91 7.48 3.59
CA ASP A 84 0.38 8.15 3.43
C ASP A 84 1.09 7.54 2.21
N LEU A 85 1.68 8.34 1.32
CA LEU A 85 2.46 7.87 0.18
C LEU A 85 3.96 8.16 0.42
N LEU A 86 4.79 7.12 0.37
CA LEU A 86 6.25 7.16 0.56
C LEU A 86 7.01 6.72 -0.70
#